data_AF-A0A2T6JK76-F1
#
_entry.id   AF-A0A2T6JK76-F1
#
_cell.length_a   1.000
_cell.length_b   1.000
_cell.length_c   1.000
_cell.angle_alpha   90.00
_cell.angle_beta   90.00
_cell.angle_gamma   90.00
#
_symmetry.space_group_name_H-M   'P 1'
#
loop_
_entity.id
_entity.type
_entity.pdbx_description
1 polymer ?
#
loop_
_entity_poly.entity_id
_entity_poly.type
_entity_poly.pdbx_seq_one_letter_code
_entity_poly.pdbx_strand_id
1 'polypeptide(L)'
;MALRRMTLRDFVIVQKLVLDLRSGFTVLTGETGAGKSILIDALQLALGARADAGVVREGCGKTDICAEFDCPAHARSWLEEAGFDTDDGLLLRRTVDTQGKSRAWINGTPATASQLRALGEMLLDIHGQHAWQSLTRPESVRGLLDAFAGVNTRETTSRWAQWRADLKALQQARVAQSTLQQERERLQWQISEVDKLAPGDLEWEELDTQHKRLSHAQALLDGAHGALQALQEDEADAVSALTRAHALLHTQEHIEPEFANLADILASSLAQVTDVVHSLHTYLRHADIDPQRLIELDERMSQWMGLARRYKSPPAELPALLKGWKTAMHQLDAATDLDRLQANELASAKAYQAAARALSLARAKAAPKLSASITQAMQGLGMEGGKFEVSVTKASEPSSDGIDDVVFLVAGHPGITPRPVGKVASGGELSRISLAIAVTTSELGAAPTLIFDEVDSGVGGAVAETVGRLMQQLGRDRQVLAVTHLPQVAACAHHHLKVVKNKSAGGTTSTVLIVQQDERVAEIARMLGGERATETTLAHAREMLGGAAPMSAMAPPAPLNSATFVRKR
;
A
#
# COMPACT_ATOMS: atom_id res chain seq x y z
N MET A 1 3.36 23.89 24.68
CA MET A 1 2.02 24.51 24.51
C MET A 1 0.98 23.49 24.94
N ALA A 2 -0.01 23.82 25.75
CA ALA A 2 -0.53 22.91 26.78
C ALA A 2 -2.06 22.73 26.72
N LEU A 3 -2.57 21.73 27.47
CA LEU A 3 -3.97 21.68 27.89
C LEU A 3 -4.24 22.87 28.82
N ARG A 4 -5.18 23.74 28.41
CA ARG A 4 -5.53 24.99 29.11
C ARG A 4 -6.64 24.78 30.12
N ARG A 5 -7.71 24.09 29.69
CA ARG A 5 -8.92 23.95 30.50
C ARG A 5 -9.59 22.61 30.25
N MET A 6 -10.12 22.02 31.32
CA MET A 6 -11.02 20.87 31.25
C MET A 6 -12.32 21.18 31.98
N THR A 7 -13.45 20.90 31.34
CA THR A 7 -14.78 21.02 31.93
C THR A 7 -15.49 19.68 31.90
N LEU A 8 -15.96 19.23 33.05
CA LEU A 8 -16.76 18.01 33.17
C LEU A 8 -18.13 18.35 33.73
N ARG A 9 -19.16 17.69 33.20
CA ARG A 9 -20.52 17.75 33.72
C ARG A 9 -21.13 16.36 33.76
N ASP A 10 -21.70 16.01 34.91
CA ASP A 10 -22.42 14.77 35.15
C ASP A 10 -21.61 13.52 34.73
N PHE A 11 -20.31 13.52 35.06
CA PHE A 11 -19.35 12.46 34.71
C PHE A 11 -18.99 11.65 35.97
N VAL A 12 -19.38 10.37 36.01
CA VAL A 12 -19.16 9.46 37.16
C VAL A 12 -19.64 10.11 38.47
N ILE A 13 -18.74 10.53 39.36
CA ILE A 13 -19.04 11.17 40.65
C ILE A 13 -18.93 12.71 40.62
N VAL A 14 -18.65 13.29 39.45
CA VAL A 14 -18.52 14.75 39.24
C VAL A 14 -19.82 15.31 38.70
N GLN A 15 -20.41 16.27 39.42
CA GLN A 15 -21.59 17.00 38.93
C GLN A 15 -21.19 18.13 37.98
N LYS A 16 -20.25 18.98 38.41
CA LYS A 16 -19.68 20.05 37.59
C LYS A 16 -18.24 20.28 38.06
N LEU A 17 -17.31 20.30 37.12
CA LEU A 17 -15.92 20.60 37.37
C LEU A 17 -15.39 21.50 36.26
N VAL A 18 -14.66 22.54 36.65
CA VAL A 18 -13.87 23.37 35.73
C VAL A 18 -12.46 23.40 36.29
N LEU A 19 -11.49 22.95 35.50
CA LEU A 19 -10.09 22.90 35.85
C LEU A 19 -9.31 23.75 34.87
N ASP A 20 -8.69 24.82 35.36
CA ASP A 20 -7.69 25.58 34.63
C ASP A 20 -6.31 24.99 34.91
N LEU A 21 -5.62 24.57 33.86
CA LEU A 21 -4.34 23.90 33.92
C LEU A 21 -3.25 24.81 33.37
N ARG A 22 -2.06 24.70 33.96
CA ARG A 22 -0.89 25.54 33.64
C ARG A 22 0.26 24.67 33.16
N SER A 23 1.22 25.29 32.47
CA SER A 23 2.50 24.66 32.12
C SER A 23 3.25 24.21 33.38
N GLY A 24 4.23 23.32 33.25
CA GLY A 24 4.90 22.75 34.40
C GLY A 24 4.35 21.39 34.79
N PHE A 25 4.91 20.88 35.87
CA PHE A 25 4.45 19.66 36.54
C PHE A 25 3.29 19.96 37.50
N THR A 26 2.12 19.42 37.19
CA THR A 26 0.90 19.49 38.00
C THR A 26 0.57 18.10 38.57
N VAL A 27 0.31 18.04 39.88
CA VAL A 27 -0.02 16.79 40.57
C VAL A 27 -1.47 16.81 41.08
N LEU A 28 -2.16 15.67 40.99
CA LEU A 28 -3.44 15.42 41.64
C LEU A 28 -3.26 14.44 42.80
N THR A 29 -3.64 14.86 44.01
CA THR A 29 -3.62 14.02 45.24
C THR A 29 -5.02 13.91 45.85
N GLY A 30 -5.12 13.21 46.99
CA GLY A 30 -6.36 13.00 47.72
C GLY A 30 -6.91 11.60 47.47
N GLU A 31 -8.13 11.52 46.96
CA GLU A 31 -8.79 10.28 46.58
C GLU A 31 -8.29 9.83 45.20
N THR A 32 -7.13 9.15 45.16
CA THR A 32 -6.42 8.78 43.92
C THR A 32 -7.28 8.07 42.89
N GLY A 33 -8.18 7.17 43.34
CA GLY A 33 -9.14 6.51 42.45
C GLY A 33 -10.10 7.48 41.75
N ALA A 34 -10.53 8.55 42.43
CA ALA A 34 -11.33 9.59 41.80
C ALA A 34 -10.48 10.51 40.92
N GLY A 35 -9.24 10.81 41.31
CA GLY A 35 -8.32 11.65 40.53
C GLY A 35 -8.00 11.06 39.15
N LYS A 36 -7.77 9.75 39.08
CA LYS A 36 -7.56 9.01 37.82
C LYS A 36 -8.77 9.16 36.90
N SER A 37 -9.97 8.87 37.38
CA SER A 37 -11.17 8.99 36.54
C SER A 37 -11.47 10.42 36.13
N ILE A 38 -11.27 11.39 37.02
CA ILE A 38 -11.50 12.80 36.74
C ILE A 38 -10.57 13.33 35.64
N LEU A 39 -9.30 12.92 35.64
CA LEU A 39 -8.32 13.46 34.71
C LEU A 39 -8.08 12.55 33.50
N ILE A 40 -7.66 11.32 33.75
CA ILE A 40 -7.16 10.40 32.73
C ILE A 40 -8.34 9.86 31.92
N ASP A 41 -9.33 9.25 32.58
CA ASP A 41 -10.46 8.63 31.88
C ASP A 41 -11.29 9.68 31.12
N ALA A 42 -11.49 10.86 31.73
CA ALA A 42 -12.21 11.96 31.10
C ALA A 42 -11.48 12.50 29.85
N LEU A 43 -10.15 12.72 29.93
CA LEU A 43 -9.37 13.16 28.77
C LEU A 43 -9.29 12.09 27.69
N GLN A 44 -9.07 10.82 28.04
CA GLN A 44 -9.11 9.71 27.08
C GLN A 44 -10.45 9.68 26.34
N LEU A 45 -11.55 9.86 27.06
CA LEU A 45 -12.87 9.92 26.45
C LEU A 45 -13.00 11.14 25.53
N ALA A 46 -12.59 12.35 25.97
CA ALA A 46 -12.56 13.54 25.12
C ALA A 46 -11.73 13.34 23.83
N LEU A 47 -10.66 12.55 23.90
CA LEU A 47 -9.71 12.27 22.82
C LEU A 47 -10.07 11.02 22.00
N GLY A 48 -11.32 10.55 22.06
CA GLY A 48 -11.80 9.52 21.14
C GLY A 48 -11.74 8.08 21.67
N ALA A 49 -11.43 7.83 22.95
CA ALA A 49 -11.53 6.49 23.55
C ALA A 49 -12.95 5.90 23.45
N ARG A 50 -13.11 4.60 23.69
CA ARG A 50 -14.44 3.97 23.64
C ARG A 50 -15.31 4.52 24.76
N ALA A 51 -16.52 4.96 24.42
CA ALA A 51 -17.50 5.43 25.39
C ALA A 51 -18.32 4.22 25.91
N ASP A 52 -18.65 4.26 27.19
CA ASP A 52 -19.56 3.33 27.85
C ASP A 52 -20.65 4.12 28.61
N ALA A 53 -21.84 3.57 28.78
CA ALA A 53 -22.93 4.25 29.49
C ALA A 53 -22.62 4.48 30.98
N GLY A 54 -21.76 3.66 31.59
CA GLY A 54 -21.34 3.75 32.99
C GLY A 54 -20.53 5.00 33.34
N VAL A 55 -20.10 5.79 32.35
CA VAL A 55 -19.46 7.09 32.60
C VAL A 55 -20.46 8.20 32.93
N VAL A 56 -21.75 8.00 32.64
CA VAL A 56 -22.81 8.96 32.96
C VAL A 56 -23.13 8.85 34.44
N ARG A 57 -23.14 10.00 35.14
CA ARG A 57 -23.54 10.07 36.55
C ARG A 57 -24.95 9.50 36.74
N GLU A 58 -25.11 8.69 37.79
CA GLU A 58 -26.42 8.12 38.15
C GLU A 58 -27.47 9.21 38.37
N GLY A 59 -28.66 9.02 37.79
CA GLY A 59 -29.76 9.99 37.81
C GLY A 59 -29.67 11.09 36.74
N CYS A 60 -28.60 11.15 35.94
CA CYS A 60 -28.45 12.09 34.84
C CYS A 60 -28.72 11.44 33.48
N GLY A 61 -29.21 12.22 32.51
CA GLY A 61 -29.52 11.70 31.16
C GLY A 61 -28.31 11.66 30.20
N LYS A 62 -27.25 12.43 30.50
CA LYS A 62 -26.03 12.52 29.68
C LYS A 62 -24.87 13.10 30.49
N THR A 63 -23.65 12.82 30.05
CA THR A 63 -22.42 13.52 30.47
C THR A 63 -21.90 14.44 29.35
N ASP A 64 -21.18 15.49 29.73
CA ASP A 64 -20.54 16.44 28.81
C ASP A 64 -19.10 16.71 29.26
N ILE A 65 -18.15 16.49 28.36
CA ILE A 65 -16.71 16.60 28.60
C ILE A 65 -16.14 17.54 27.56
N CYS A 66 -15.50 18.61 28.01
CA CYS A 66 -14.79 19.56 27.14
C CYS A 66 -13.32 19.66 27.58
N ALA A 67 -12.41 19.62 26.62
CA ALA A 67 -10.99 19.87 26.82
C ALA A 67 -10.53 20.94 25.82
N GLU A 68 -9.90 21.99 26.34
CA GLU A 68 -9.39 23.13 25.57
C GLU A 68 -7.86 23.09 25.55
N PHE A 69 -7.28 23.08 24.36
CA PHE A 69 -5.85 23.02 24.12
C PHE A 69 -5.38 24.24 23.32
N ASP A 70 -4.10 24.57 23.45
CA ASP A 70 -3.39 25.30 22.39
C ASP A 70 -3.34 24.46 21.10
N CYS A 71 -3.52 25.06 19.92
CA CYS A 71 -3.31 24.35 18.66
C CYS A 71 -1.80 24.24 18.33
N PRO A 72 -1.20 23.03 18.33
CA PRO A 72 0.20 22.89 17.95
C PRO A 72 0.36 23.04 16.43
N ALA A 73 1.51 23.57 15.98
CA ALA A 73 1.77 23.84 14.56
C ALA A 73 1.66 22.60 13.67
N HIS A 74 2.07 21.42 14.17
CA HIS A 74 2.00 20.16 13.41
C HIS A 74 0.58 19.61 13.24
N ALA A 75 -0.41 20.07 14.02
CA ALA A 75 -1.80 19.64 13.85
C ALA A 75 -2.55 20.43 12.78
N ARG A 76 -2.03 21.60 12.36
CA ARG A 76 -2.73 22.51 11.43
C ARG A 76 -3.00 21.88 10.07
N SER A 77 -2.01 21.21 9.48
CA SER A 77 -2.18 20.53 8.18
C SER A 77 -3.24 19.44 8.26
N TRP A 78 -3.26 18.67 9.36
CA TRP A 78 -4.27 17.63 9.56
C TRP A 78 -5.68 18.21 9.74
N LEU A 79 -5.81 19.33 10.47
CA LEU A 79 -7.10 20.03 10.63
C LEU A 79 -7.63 20.53 9.29
N GLU A 80 -6.77 21.15 8.46
CA GLU A 80 -7.13 21.61 7.12
C GLU A 80 -7.58 20.46 6.21
N GLU A 81 -6.79 19.38 6.16
CA GLU A 81 -7.12 18.18 5.37
C GLU A 81 -8.43 17.52 5.83
N ALA A 82 -8.71 17.56 7.14
CA ALA A 82 -9.93 17.00 7.73
C ALA A 82 -11.14 17.95 7.70
N GLY A 83 -10.97 19.20 7.26
CA GLY A 83 -12.03 20.20 7.14
C GLY A 83 -12.44 20.88 8.46
N PHE A 84 -11.53 21.01 9.41
CA PHE A 84 -11.74 21.72 10.69
C PHE A 84 -11.04 23.08 10.70
N ASP A 85 -11.59 24.05 11.44
CA ASP A 85 -11.01 25.38 11.60
C ASP A 85 -9.67 25.33 12.35
N THR A 86 -8.69 26.10 11.84
CA THR A 86 -7.31 26.19 12.34
C THR A 86 -7.08 27.38 13.27
N ASP A 87 -8.02 27.64 14.17
CA ASP A 87 -7.88 28.64 15.23
C ASP A 87 -6.71 28.30 16.18
N ASP A 88 -6.17 29.32 16.88
CA ASP A 88 -5.09 29.13 17.86
C ASP A 88 -5.51 28.26 19.07
N GLY A 89 -6.81 28.10 19.30
CA GLY A 89 -7.37 27.23 20.33
C GLY A 89 -8.12 26.04 19.75
N LEU A 90 -7.99 24.88 20.39
CA LEU A 90 -8.70 23.65 20.06
C LEU A 90 -9.65 23.28 21.19
N LEU A 91 -10.95 23.31 20.92
CA LEU A 91 -12.00 22.86 21.82
C LEU A 91 -12.49 21.48 21.37
N LEU A 92 -12.09 20.44 22.10
CA LEU A 92 -12.58 19.08 21.92
C LEU A 92 -13.73 18.85 22.90
N ARG A 93 -14.92 18.55 22.37
CA ARG A 93 -16.10 18.26 23.19
C ARG A 93 -16.65 16.88 22.88
N ARG A 94 -17.04 16.14 23.92
CA ARG A 94 -17.71 14.85 23.79
C ARG A 94 -18.85 14.70 24.77
N THR A 95 -19.98 14.20 24.28
CA THR A 95 -21.15 13.88 25.09
C THR A 95 -21.50 12.41 24.94
N VAL A 96 -21.88 11.76 26.05
CA VAL A 96 -22.34 10.36 26.08
C VAL A 96 -23.66 10.32 26.84
N ASP A 97 -24.66 9.63 26.30
CA ASP A 97 -25.95 9.41 26.98
C ASP A 97 -26.03 8.03 27.66
N THR A 98 -27.10 7.81 28.41
CA THR A 98 -27.33 6.55 29.13
C THR A 98 -27.55 5.34 28.23
N GLN A 99 -27.77 5.54 26.93
CA GLN A 99 -27.83 4.47 25.92
C GLN A 99 -26.45 4.18 25.30
N GLY A 100 -25.40 4.88 25.75
CA GLY A 100 -24.04 4.77 25.21
C GLY A 100 -23.84 5.51 23.89
N LYS A 101 -24.81 6.30 23.42
CA LYS A 101 -24.67 7.08 22.21
C LYS A 101 -23.71 8.23 22.45
N SER A 102 -22.60 8.21 21.74
CA SER A 102 -21.53 9.21 21.83
C SER A 102 -21.61 10.18 20.67
N ARG A 103 -21.48 11.48 20.96
CA ARG A 103 -21.31 12.55 19.96
C ARG A 103 -20.07 13.38 20.30
N ALA A 104 -19.38 13.85 19.27
CA ALA A 104 -18.10 14.53 19.40
C ALA A 104 -18.04 15.75 18.48
N TRP A 105 -17.29 16.76 18.91
CA TRP A 105 -17.05 17.99 18.17
C TRP A 105 -15.60 18.46 18.34
N ILE A 106 -15.06 19.07 17.28
CA ILE A 106 -13.80 19.82 17.28
C ILE A 106 -14.15 21.25 16.85
N ASN A 107 -13.88 22.24 17.70
CA ASN A 107 -14.21 23.65 17.46
C ASN A 107 -15.68 23.90 17.06
N GLY A 108 -16.60 23.08 17.59
CA GLY A 108 -18.04 23.18 17.31
C GLY A 108 -18.51 22.41 16.08
N THR A 109 -17.60 21.91 15.24
CA THR A 109 -17.91 21.07 14.07
C THR A 109 -18.00 19.59 14.49
N PRO A 110 -19.03 18.84 14.07
CA PRO A 110 -19.14 17.42 14.38
C PRO A 110 -17.92 16.63 13.92
N ALA A 111 -17.40 15.77 14.78
CA ALA A 111 -16.24 14.94 14.51
C ALA A 111 -16.51 13.48 14.87
N THR A 112 -15.82 12.57 14.18
CA THR A 112 -15.83 11.14 14.50
C THR A 112 -14.85 10.81 15.63
N ALA A 113 -15.05 9.67 16.30
CA ALA A 113 -14.12 9.22 17.34
C ALA A 113 -12.71 8.91 16.81
N SER A 114 -12.58 8.50 15.53
CA SER A 114 -11.28 8.28 14.90
C SER A 114 -10.55 9.60 14.63
N GLN A 115 -11.25 10.64 14.20
CA GLN A 115 -10.69 11.99 14.06
C GLN A 115 -10.21 12.54 15.41
N LEU A 116 -11.00 12.37 16.48
CA LEU A 116 -10.55 12.75 17.83
C LEU A 116 -9.29 11.99 18.28
N ARG A 117 -9.17 10.70 17.95
CA ARG A 117 -7.96 9.92 18.28
C ARG A 117 -6.73 10.42 17.54
N ALA A 118 -6.86 10.61 16.23
CA ALA A 118 -5.76 11.11 15.41
C ALA A 118 -5.28 12.49 15.91
N LEU A 119 -6.21 13.39 16.25
CA LEU A 119 -5.87 14.66 16.85
C LEU A 119 -5.29 14.51 18.26
N GLY A 120 -5.84 13.61 19.07
CA GLY A 120 -5.39 13.38 20.43
C GLY A 120 -3.95 12.89 20.54
N GLU A 121 -3.52 12.00 19.63
CA GLU A 121 -2.12 11.54 19.53
C GLU A 121 -1.14 12.70 19.26
N MET A 122 -1.60 13.80 18.65
CA MET A 122 -0.80 15.01 18.40
C MET A 122 -0.79 15.99 19.58
N LEU A 123 -1.79 15.92 20.48
CA LEU A 123 -1.98 16.88 21.58
C LEU A 123 -1.47 16.36 22.93
N LEU A 124 -1.59 15.06 23.17
CA LEU A 124 -1.42 14.50 24.50
C LEU A 124 -0.89 13.07 24.45
N ASP A 125 0.13 12.78 25.26
CA ASP A 125 0.66 11.42 25.43
C ASP A 125 0.37 10.93 26.86
N ILE A 126 -0.18 9.72 26.98
CA ILE A 126 -0.58 9.12 28.27
C ILE A 126 0.33 7.95 28.58
N HIS A 127 1.18 8.14 29.58
CA HIS A 127 2.11 7.19 30.17
C HIS A 127 1.47 6.44 31.34
N GLY A 128 0.73 5.35 31.06
CA GLY A 128 0.13 4.45 32.06
C GLY A 128 0.15 2.98 31.63
N GLN A 129 -0.83 2.18 32.10
CA GLN A 129 -0.96 0.75 31.77
C GLN A 129 -1.00 0.42 30.27
N HIS A 130 -1.25 1.41 29.40
CA HIS A 130 -1.35 1.25 27.94
C HIS A 130 -0.18 1.90 27.17
N ALA A 131 0.65 2.71 27.82
CA ALA A 131 1.69 3.51 27.15
C ALA A 131 2.84 2.68 26.59
N TRP A 132 3.18 1.61 27.31
CA TRP A 132 4.21 0.68 26.85
C TRP A 132 3.81 -0.02 25.55
N GLN A 133 2.52 -0.08 25.20
CA GLN A 133 2.06 -0.63 23.93
C GLN A 133 2.61 0.17 22.74
N SER A 134 2.70 1.51 22.86
CA SER A 134 3.38 2.33 21.85
C SER A 134 4.86 1.95 21.73
N LEU A 135 5.54 1.71 22.86
CA LEU A 135 6.93 1.25 22.90
C LEU A 135 7.13 -0.21 22.41
N THR A 136 6.06 -0.94 22.10
CA THR A 136 6.14 -2.24 21.42
C THR A 136 6.03 -2.14 19.90
N ARG A 137 5.57 -1.00 19.39
CA ARG A 137 5.37 -0.77 17.95
C ARG A 137 6.70 -0.38 17.29
N PRO A 138 7.18 -1.14 16.28
CA PRO A 138 8.45 -0.85 15.60
C PRO A 138 8.53 0.58 15.04
N GLU A 139 7.44 1.11 14.51
CA GLU A 139 7.35 2.46 13.96
C GLU A 139 7.58 3.55 15.01
N SER A 140 7.05 3.36 16.22
CA SER A 140 7.18 4.32 17.32
C SER A 140 8.60 4.32 17.89
N VAL A 141 9.16 3.13 18.09
CA VAL A 141 10.55 2.93 18.55
C VAL A 141 11.55 3.53 17.56
N ARG A 142 11.37 3.28 16.27
CA ARG A 142 12.19 3.86 15.21
C ARG A 142 12.06 5.38 15.14
N GLY A 143 10.84 5.91 15.25
CA GLY A 143 10.59 7.35 15.28
C GLY A 143 11.30 8.04 16.45
N LEU A 144 11.34 7.42 17.64
CA LEU A 144 12.07 7.93 18.79
C LEU A 144 13.58 7.98 18.56
N LEU A 145 14.17 6.92 17.97
CA LEU A 145 15.58 6.91 17.63
C LEU A 145 15.91 7.96 16.55
N ASP A 146 15.07 8.09 15.54
CA ASP A 146 15.26 9.04 14.44
C ASP A 146 15.16 10.48 14.94
N ALA A 147 14.18 10.78 15.80
CA ALA A 147 14.07 12.07 16.46
C ALA A 147 15.32 12.36 17.31
N PHE A 148 15.78 11.41 18.11
CA PHE A 148 16.99 11.55 18.93
C PHE A 148 18.27 11.72 18.10
N ALA A 149 18.34 11.08 16.93
CA ALA A 149 19.43 11.24 15.99
C ALA A 149 19.36 12.58 15.22
N GLY A 150 18.22 13.29 15.26
CA GLY A 150 17.99 14.51 14.49
C GLY A 150 17.99 14.28 12.99
N VAL A 151 17.60 13.08 12.54
CA VAL A 151 17.64 12.69 11.12
C VAL A 151 16.34 13.01 10.41
N ASN A 152 16.44 13.43 9.15
CA ASN A 152 15.29 13.65 8.28
C ASN A 152 15.08 12.43 7.38
N THR A 153 13.93 11.75 7.54
CA THR A 153 13.59 10.52 6.80
C THR A 153 12.96 10.80 5.42
N ARG A 154 12.54 12.04 5.14
CA ARG A 154 11.78 12.39 3.91
C ARG A 154 12.52 12.04 2.63
N GLU A 155 13.85 12.23 2.61
CA GLU A 155 14.66 11.88 1.44
C GLU A 155 14.62 10.37 1.16
N THR A 156 14.82 9.54 2.18
CA THR A 156 14.76 8.08 2.06
C THR A 156 13.38 7.63 1.59
N THR A 157 12.31 8.19 2.17
CA THR A 157 10.93 7.88 1.76
C THR A 157 10.64 8.28 0.32
N SER A 158 11.09 9.46 -0.13
CA SER A 158 10.93 9.92 -1.51
C SER A 158 11.70 9.05 -2.50
N ARG A 159 12.97 8.72 -2.20
CA ARG A 159 13.79 7.85 -3.05
C ARG A 159 13.25 6.42 -3.12
N TRP A 160 12.68 5.92 -2.02
CA TRP A 160 11.96 4.64 -2.01
C TRP A 160 10.75 4.67 -2.94
N ALA A 161 9.92 5.70 -2.86
CA ALA A 161 8.73 5.83 -3.72
C ALA A 161 9.13 5.87 -5.21
N GLN A 162 10.19 6.61 -5.56
CA GLN A 162 10.72 6.66 -6.92
C GLN A 162 11.22 5.29 -7.39
N TRP A 163 12.04 4.60 -6.57
CA TRP A 163 12.53 3.27 -6.92
C TRP A 163 11.39 2.26 -7.12
N ARG A 164 10.38 2.27 -6.25
CA ARG A 164 9.20 1.41 -6.40
C ARG A 164 8.40 1.71 -7.68
N ALA A 165 8.32 2.98 -8.08
CA ALA A 165 7.68 3.37 -9.34
C ALA A 165 8.47 2.86 -10.56
N ASP A 166 9.79 3.04 -10.58
CA ASP A 166 10.66 2.58 -11.66
C ASP A 166 10.67 1.04 -11.78
N LEU A 167 10.74 0.34 -10.64
CA LEU A 167 10.66 -1.12 -10.59
C LEU A 167 9.33 -1.63 -11.16
N LYS A 168 8.22 -0.97 -10.80
CA LYS A 168 6.90 -1.31 -11.33
C LYS A 168 6.82 -1.07 -12.85
N ALA A 169 7.34 0.07 -13.32
CA ALA A 169 7.39 0.38 -14.75
C ALA A 169 8.23 -0.65 -15.54
N LEU A 170 9.39 -1.04 -15.00
CA LEU A 170 10.25 -2.07 -15.59
C LEU A 170 9.55 -3.44 -15.63
N GLN A 171 8.88 -3.85 -14.54
CA GLN A 171 8.13 -5.11 -14.51
C GLN A 171 7.00 -5.12 -15.53
N GLN A 172 6.24 -4.03 -15.64
CA GLN A 172 5.18 -3.89 -16.64
C GLN A 172 5.74 -3.96 -18.07
N ALA A 173 6.86 -3.29 -18.33
CA ALA A 173 7.53 -3.33 -19.64
C ALA A 173 8.07 -4.73 -19.99
N ARG A 174 8.59 -5.49 -19.01
CA ARG A 174 9.05 -6.88 -19.23
C ARG A 174 7.90 -7.83 -19.57
N VAL A 175 6.76 -7.69 -18.89
CA VAL A 175 5.56 -8.48 -19.20
C VAL A 175 4.99 -8.10 -20.57
N ALA A 176 5.02 -6.81 -20.92
CA ALA A 176 4.65 -6.37 -22.26
C ALA A 176 5.59 -6.96 -23.32
N GLN A 177 6.92 -6.93 -23.09
CA GLN A 177 7.91 -7.47 -24.03
C GLN A 177 7.73 -8.97 -24.28
N SER A 178 7.46 -9.79 -23.26
CA SER A 178 7.26 -11.24 -23.49
C SER A 178 6.04 -11.51 -24.39
N THR A 179 4.99 -10.71 -24.24
CA THR A 179 3.80 -10.77 -25.10
C THR A 179 4.10 -10.28 -26.51
N LEU A 180 4.83 -9.17 -26.64
CA LEU A 180 5.22 -8.60 -27.93
C LEU A 180 6.16 -9.54 -28.71
N GLN A 181 7.08 -10.23 -28.03
CA GLN A 181 8.01 -11.17 -28.66
C GLN A 181 7.29 -12.39 -29.24
N GLN A 182 6.28 -12.94 -28.53
CA GLN A 182 5.45 -14.02 -29.05
C GLN A 182 4.64 -13.59 -30.27
N GLU A 183 4.06 -12.38 -30.21
CA GLU A 183 3.32 -11.81 -31.34
C GLU A 183 4.24 -11.58 -32.56
N ARG A 184 5.47 -11.12 -32.31
CA ARG A 184 6.49 -10.92 -33.33
C ARG A 184 6.90 -12.22 -34.01
N GLU A 185 7.17 -13.28 -33.23
CA GLU A 185 7.49 -14.60 -33.77
C GLU A 185 6.35 -15.16 -34.62
N ARG A 186 5.10 -14.99 -34.16
CA ARG A 186 3.90 -15.39 -34.90
C ARG A 186 3.81 -14.65 -36.23
N LEU A 187 3.88 -13.32 -36.22
CA LEU A 187 3.79 -12.50 -37.43
C LEU A 187 4.95 -12.80 -38.39
N GLN A 188 6.17 -12.99 -37.89
CA GLN A 188 7.31 -13.30 -38.72
C GLN A 188 7.17 -14.64 -39.43
N TRP A 189 6.64 -15.66 -38.74
CA TRP A 189 6.35 -16.95 -39.36
C TRP A 189 5.23 -16.83 -40.41
N GLN A 190 4.15 -16.11 -40.11
CA GLN A 190 3.03 -15.87 -41.04
C GLN A 190 3.48 -15.11 -42.29
N ILE A 191 4.27 -14.04 -42.12
CA ILE A 191 4.88 -13.28 -43.21
C ILE A 191 5.77 -14.19 -44.05
N SER A 192 6.64 -14.98 -43.42
CA SER A 192 7.57 -15.88 -44.13
C SER A 192 6.85 -16.96 -44.95
N GLU A 193 5.69 -17.42 -44.51
CA GLU A 193 4.89 -18.40 -45.27
C GLU A 193 4.21 -17.79 -46.49
N VAL A 194 3.62 -16.60 -46.36
CA VAL A 194 2.94 -15.93 -47.48
C VAL A 194 3.94 -15.27 -48.43
N ASP A 195 5.09 -14.79 -47.94
CA ASP A 195 6.17 -14.24 -48.78
C ASP A 195 6.77 -15.30 -49.73
N LYS A 196 6.74 -16.59 -49.36
CA LYS A 196 7.15 -17.68 -50.28
C LYS A 196 6.27 -17.78 -51.53
N LEU A 197 4.97 -17.47 -51.39
CA LEU A 197 4.06 -17.39 -52.54
C LEU A 197 4.35 -16.14 -53.38
N ALA A 198 4.82 -15.07 -52.74
CA ALA A 198 5.01 -13.74 -53.33
C ALA A 198 3.77 -13.29 -54.12
N PRO A 199 2.60 -13.17 -53.47
CA PRO A 199 1.34 -12.89 -54.16
C PRO A 199 1.37 -11.49 -54.78
N GLY A 200 1.24 -11.41 -56.09
CA GLY A 200 1.09 -10.14 -56.81
C GLY A 200 -0.27 -9.50 -56.57
N ASP A 201 -0.33 -8.18 -56.70
CA ASP A 201 -1.61 -7.45 -56.74
C ASP A 201 -2.38 -7.89 -57.99
N LEU A 202 -3.67 -8.23 -57.83
CA LEU A 202 -4.57 -8.72 -58.89
C LEU A 202 -4.16 -10.05 -59.57
N GLU A 203 -3.04 -10.67 -59.18
CA GLU A 203 -2.55 -11.92 -59.79
C GLU A 203 -3.61 -13.04 -59.73
N TRP A 204 -4.33 -13.17 -58.61
CA TRP A 204 -5.38 -14.18 -58.47
C TRP A 204 -6.52 -14.01 -59.50
N GLU A 205 -6.92 -12.77 -59.77
CA GLU A 205 -8.00 -12.48 -60.73
C GLU A 205 -7.56 -12.84 -62.16
N GLU A 206 -6.29 -12.58 -62.47
CA GLU A 206 -5.67 -12.98 -63.74
C GLU A 206 -5.59 -14.50 -63.86
N LEU A 207 -5.11 -15.19 -62.82
CA LEU A 207 -5.00 -16.65 -62.78
C LEU A 207 -6.37 -17.33 -62.93
N ASP A 208 -7.39 -16.89 -62.18
CA ASP A 208 -8.75 -17.44 -62.27
C ASP A 208 -9.35 -17.24 -63.66
N THR A 209 -9.14 -16.07 -64.27
CA THR A 209 -9.60 -15.76 -65.63
C THR A 209 -8.90 -16.64 -66.67
N GLN A 210 -7.57 -16.78 -66.57
CA GLN A 210 -6.78 -17.61 -67.48
C GLN A 210 -7.12 -19.10 -67.35
N HIS A 211 -7.24 -19.60 -66.12
CA HIS A 211 -7.62 -20.99 -65.85
C HIS A 211 -9.02 -21.31 -66.37
N LYS A 212 -10.03 -20.46 -66.14
CA LYS A 212 -11.38 -20.67 -66.70
C LYS A 212 -11.34 -20.79 -68.22
N ARG A 213 -10.60 -19.89 -68.89
CA ARG A 213 -10.47 -19.91 -70.36
C ARG A 213 -9.81 -21.21 -70.84
N LEU A 214 -8.70 -21.61 -70.24
CA LEU A 214 -7.95 -22.80 -70.66
C LEU A 214 -8.65 -24.11 -70.28
N SER A 215 -9.28 -24.18 -69.11
CA SER A 215 -10.06 -25.34 -68.65
C SER A 215 -11.29 -25.57 -69.53
N HIS A 216 -12.02 -24.53 -69.91
CA HIS A 216 -13.12 -24.65 -70.88
C HIS A 216 -12.63 -25.12 -72.25
N ALA A 217 -11.49 -24.60 -72.71
CA ALA A 217 -10.91 -25.01 -73.98
C ALA A 217 -10.43 -26.48 -73.95
N GLN A 218 -9.84 -26.95 -72.84
CA GLN A 218 -9.48 -28.35 -72.63
C GLN A 218 -10.71 -29.26 -72.59
N ALA A 219 -11.78 -28.88 -71.88
CA ALA A 219 -13.02 -29.65 -71.84
C ALA A 219 -13.68 -29.80 -73.23
N LEU A 220 -13.58 -28.77 -74.09
CA LEU A 220 -14.03 -28.84 -75.47
C LEU A 220 -13.17 -29.80 -76.31
N LEU A 221 -11.84 -29.80 -76.12
CA LEU A 221 -10.94 -30.76 -76.77
C LEU A 221 -11.22 -32.19 -76.32
N ASP A 222 -11.37 -32.43 -75.03
CA ASP A 222 -11.66 -33.75 -74.48
C ASP A 222 -13.01 -34.27 -74.97
N GLY A 223 -14.02 -33.38 -75.03
CA GLY A 223 -15.32 -33.71 -75.63
C GLY A 223 -15.23 -34.06 -77.11
N ALA A 224 -14.44 -33.32 -77.89
CA ALA A 224 -14.23 -33.59 -79.30
C ALA A 224 -13.45 -34.90 -79.55
N HIS A 225 -12.39 -35.17 -78.79
CA HIS A 225 -11.66 -36.43 -78.85
C HIS A 225 -12.52 -37.62 -78.40
N GLY A 226 -13.27 -37.48 -77.30
CA GLY A 226 -14.17 -38.54 -76.82
C GLY A 226 -15.28 -38.85 -77.82
N ALA A 227 -15.82 -37.83 -78.49
CA ALA A 227 -16.78 -38.02 -79.57
C ALA A 227 -16.14 -38.74 -80.77
N LEU A 228 -14.92 -38.36 -81.17
CA LEU A 228 -14.20 -39.01 -82.26
C LEU A 228 -13.92 -40.49 -81.95
N GLN A 229 -13.47 -40.78 -80.73
CA GLN A 229 -13.19 -42.13 -80.26
C GLN A 229 -14.44 -43.01 -80.35
N ALA A 230 -15.59 -42.52 -79.85
CA ALA A 230 -16.86 -43.24 -79.90
C ALA A 230 -17.40 -43.46 -81.32
N LEU A 231 -17.09 -42.55 -82.25
CA LEU A 231 -17.61 -42.59 -83.61
C LEU A 231 -16.76 -43.43 -84.56
N GLN A 232 -15.43 -43.48 -84.39
CA GLN A 232 -14.54 -44.09 -85.39
C GLN A 232 -13.38 -44.94 -84.84
N GLU A 233 -12.92 -44.75 -83.59
CA GLU A 233 -11.65 -45.35 -83.13
C GLU A 233 -11.79 -46.53 -82.16
N ASP A 234 -12.98 -46.78 -81.61
CA ASP A 234 -13.24 -47.88 -80.66
C ASP A 234 -13.59 -49.21 -81.35
N GLU A 235 -13.37 -50.37 -80.72
CA GLU A 235 -13.63 -51.70 -81.33
C GLU A 235 -15.10 -51.91 -81.73
N ALA A 236 -16.02 -51.17 -81.11
CA ALA A 236 -17.45 -51.14 -81.40
C ALA A 236 -17.93 -49.75 -81.83
N ASP A 237 -17.11 -49.01 -82.58
CA ASP A 237 -17.45 -47.65 -83.03
C ASP A 237 -18.74 -47.59 -83.87
N ALA A 238 -19.39 -46.42 -83.84
CA ALA A 238 -20.67 -46.21 -84.49
C ALA A 238 -20.61 -46.37 -86.02
N VAL A 239 -19.52 -45.93 -86.68
CA VAL A 239 -19.35 -46.04 -88.14
C VAL A 239 -19.26 -47.51 -88.54
N SER A 240 -18.46 -48.31 -87.85
CA SER A 240 -18.29 -49.75 -88.07
C SER A 240 -19.59 -50.50 -87.77
N ALA A 241 -20.30 -50.16 -86.69
CA ALA A 241 -21.57 -50.78 -86.34
C ALA A 241 -22.66 -50.51 -87.40
N LEU A 242 -22.79 -49.25 -87.85
CA LEU A 242 -23.72 -48.85 -88.90
C LEU A 242 -23.38 -49.50 -90.24
N THR A 243 -22.09 -49.57 -90.59
CA THR A 243 -21.61 -50.21 -91.83
C THR A 243 -21.95 -51.71 -91.84
N ARG A 244 -21.75 -52.41 -90.72
CA ARG A 244 -22.13 -53.83 -90.60
C ARG A 244 -23.64 -54.03 -90.69
N ALA A 245 -24.43 -53.22 -89.98
CA ALA A 245 -25.89 -53.28 -90.02
C ALA A 245 -26.43 -53.04 -91.44
N HIS A 246 -25.89 -52.03 -92.12
CA HIS A 246 -26.21 -51.73 -93.52
C HIS A 246 -25.93 -52.93 -94.43
N ALA A 247 -24.74 -53.52 -94.36
CA ALA A 247 -24.35 -54.65 -95.21
C ALA A 247 -25.23 -55.89 -94.99
N LEU A 248 -25.62 -56.18 -93.74
CA LEU A 248 -26.48 -57.31 -93.40
C LEU A 248 -27.88 -57.18 -94.02
N LEU A 249 -28.48 -55.98 -93.97
CA LEU A 249 -29.80 -55.74 -94.58
C LEU A 249 -29.70 -55.68 -96.10
N HIS A 250 -28.72 -54.96 -96.63
CA HIS A 250 -28.52 -54.78 -98.07
C HIS A 250 -28.36 -56.11 -98.82
N THR A 251 -27.66 -57.09 -98.21
CA THR A 251 -27.47 -58.41 -98.83
C THR A 251 -28.77 -59.20 -98.98
N GLN A 252 -29.79 -58.91 -98.17
CA GLN A 252 -31.06 -59.65 -98.10
C GLN A 252 -32.24 -58.93 -98.79
N GLU A 253 -32.04 -57.74 -99.36
CA GLU A 253 -33.11 -56.93 -100.00
C GLU A 253 -33.84 -57.65 -101.14
N HIS A 254 -33.15 -58.58 -101.82
CA HIS A 254 -33.74 -59.41 -102.87
C HIS A 254 -34.77 -60.42 -102.32
N ILE A 255 -34.75 -60.70 -101.02
CA ILE A 255 -35.67 -61.62 -100.32
C ILE A 255 -36.79 -60.82 -99.64
N GLU A 256 -36.45 -59.72 -98.95
CA GLU A 256 -37.40 -58.85 -98.24
C GLU A 256 -37.27 -57.40 -98.73
N PRO A 257 -38.17 -56.92 -99.63
CA PRO A 257 -38.08 -55.58 -100.21
C PRO A 257 -38.19 -54.43 -99.19
N GLU A 258 -38.82 -54.63 -98.04
CA GLU A 258 -38.87 -53.60 -96.98
C GLU A 258 -37.47 -53.24 -96.45
N PHE A 259 -36.49 -54.14 -96.56
CA PHE A 259 -35.12 -53.89 -96.11
C PHE A 259 -34.40 -52.84 -96.95
N ALA A 260 -34.79 -52.60 -98.20
CA ALA A 260 -34.16 -51.59 -99.05
C ALA A 260 -34.30 -50.18 -98.45
N ASN A 261 -35.50 -49.82 -97.98
CA ASN A 261 -35.73 -48.54 -97.33
C ASN A 261 -34.96 -48.41 -96.00
N LEU A 262 -34.82 -49.50 -95.25
CA LEU A 262 -34.05 -49.51 -94.00
C LEU A 262 -32.53 -49.38 -94.27
N ALA A 263 -32.03 -50.03 -95.31
CA ALA A 263 -30.65 -49.90 -95.76
C ALA A 263 -30.36 -48.47 -96.23
N ASP A 264 -31.25 -47.85 -97.01
CA ASP A 264 -31.11 -46.45 -97.43
C ASP A 264 -31.02 -45.47 -96.23
N ILE A 265 -31.84 -45.68 -95.18
CA ILE A 265 -31.78 -44.89 -93.94
C ILE A 265 -30.43 -45.10 -93.24
N LEU A 266 -29.92 -46.33 -93.16
CA LEU A 266 -28.62 -46.63 -92.57
C LEU A 266 -27.46 -46.04 -93.38
N ALA A 267 -27.53 -46.08 -94.71
CA ALA A 267 -26.55 -45.46 -95.60
C ALA A 267 -26.51 -43.94 -95.42
N SER A 268 -27.68 -43.29 -95.36
CA SER A 268 -27.78 -41.85 -95.07
C SER A 268 -27.23 -41.50 -93.68
N SER A 269 -27.52 -42.32 -92.68
CA SER A 269 -27.01 -42.11 -91.30
C SER A 269 -25.50 -42.27 -91.25
N LEU A 270 -24.94 -43.26 -91.97
CA LEU A 270 -23.50 -43.47 -92.10
C LEU A 270 -22.80 -42.27 -92.74
N ALA A 271 -23.38 -41.71 -93.81
CA ALA A 271 -22.85 -40.51 -94.46
C ALA A 271 -22.82 -39.31 -93.49
N GLN A 272 -23.92 -39.06 -92.77
CA GLN A 272 -24.00 -37.98 -91.78
C GLN A 272 -23.00 -38.14 -90.63
N VAL A 273 -22.83 -39.36 -90.12
CA VAL A 273 -21.84 -39.64 -89.06
C VAL A 273 -20.41 -39.43 -89.57
N THR A 274 -20.12 -39.83 -90.80
CA THR A 274 -18.81 -39.65 -91.43
C THR A 274 -18.48 -38.16 -91.62
N ASP A 275 -19.46 -37.34 -91.98
CA ASP A 275 -19.28 -35.88 -92.08
C ASP A 275 -18.99 -35.23 -90.72
N VAL A 276 -19.65 -35.69 -89.66
CA VAL A 276 -19.38 -35.24 -88.28
C VAL A 276 -17.96 -35.60 -87.87
N VAL A 277 -17.53 -36.84 -88.13
CA VAL A 277 -16.16 -37.30 -87.88
C VAL A 277 -15.12 -36.44 -88.62
N HIS A 278 -15.35 -36.14 -89.90
CA HIS A 278 -14.46 -35.27 -90.67
C HIS A 278 -14.40 -33.83 -90.10
N SER A 279 -15.55 -33.33 -89.66
CA SER A 279 -15.67 -32.01 -89.02
C SER A 279 -14.93 -31.98 -87.67
N LEU A 280 -15.02 -33.04 -86.86
CA LEU A 280 -14.29 -33.17 -85.59
C LEU A 280 -12.78 -33.23 -85.79
N HIS A 281 -12.29 -34.01 -86.77
CA HIS A 281 -10.86 -34.02 -87.11
C HIS A 281 -10.36 -32.65 -87.57
N THR A 282 -11.18 -31.92 -88.34
CA THR A 282 -10.84 -30.56 -88.79
C THR A 282 -10.78 -29.61 -87.60
N TYR A 283 -11.74 -29.69 -86.68
CA TYR A 283 -11.77 -28.90 -85.45
C TYR A 283 -10.54 -29.16 -84.57
N LEU A 284 -10.21 -30.42 -84.31
CA LEU A 284 -9.06 -30.82 -83.49
C LEU A 284 -7.71 -30.39 -84.10
N ARG A 285 -7.59 -30.33 -85.44
CA ARG A 285 -6.37 -29.85 -86.10
C ARG A 285 -6.14 -28.34 -85.93
N HIS A 286 -7.19 -27.56 -85.74
CA HIS A 286 -7.11 -26.11 -85.57
C HIS A 286 -7.14 -25.67 -84.09
N ALA A 287 -7.48 -26.57 -83.18
CA ALA A 287 -7.52 -26.29 -81.76
C ALA A 287 -6.11 -26.40 -81.16
N ASP A 288 -5.46 -25.25 -81.00
CA ASP A 288 -4.14 -25.12 -80.37
C ASP A 288 -4.32 -24.75 -78.89
N ILE A 289 -3.99 -25.68 -78.00
CA ILE A 289 -3.95 -25.45 -76.55
C ILE A 289 -2.62 -26.00 -76.06
N ASP A 290 -2.00 -25.26 -75.13
CA ASP A 290 -0.82 -25.68 -74.39
C ASP A 290 -1.26 -26.37 -73.08
N PRO A 291 -1.23 -27.71 -72.97
CA PRO A 291 -1.66 -28.43 -71.78
C PRO A 291 -0.69 -28.23 -70.61
N GLN A 292 0.59 -27.97 -70.92
CA GLN A 292 1.62 -27.73 -69.92
C GLN A 292 1.35 -26.42 -69.19
N ARG A 293 0.82 -25.42 -69.90
CA ARG A 293 0.38 -24.16 -69.30
C ARG A 293 -0.79 -24.30 -68.32
N LEU A 294 -1.73 -25.21 -68.59
CA LEU A 294 -2.83 -25.48 -67.66
C LEU A 294 -2.33 -26.12 -66.36
N ILE A 295 -1.39 -27.05 -66.45
CA ILE A 295 -0.75 -27.69 -65.28
C ILE A 295 -0.01 -26.65 -64.42
N GLU A 296 0.76 -25.75 -65.04
CA GLU A 296 1.45 -24.65 -64.34
C GLU A 296 0.46 -23.73 -63.61
N LEU A 297 -0.68 -23.43 -64.24
CA LEU A 297 -1.75 -22.62 -63.63
C LEU A 297 -2.40 -23.34 -62.45
N ASP A 298 -2.70 -24.63 -62.58
CA ASP A 298 -3.27 -25.44 -61.50
C ASP A 298 -2.33 -25.51 -60.28
N GLU A 299 -1.03 -25.71 -60.51
CA GLU A 299 -0.03 -25.69 -59.44
C GLU A 299 0.03 -24.34 -58.73
N ARG A 300 0.06 -23.23 -59.50
CA ARG A 300 0.07 -21.87 -58.93
C ARG A 300 -1.22 -21.60 -58.15
N MET A 301 -2.40 -21.89 -58.72
CA MET A 301 -3.68 -21.70 -58.06
C MET A 301 -3.83 -22.55 -56.80
N SER A 302 -3.31 -23.78 -56.79
CA SER A 302 -3.29 -24.65 -55.61
C SER A 302 -2.47 -24.06 -54.47
N GLN A 303 -1.31 -23.44 -54.75
CA GLN A 303 -0.50 -22.73 -53.75
C GLN A 303 -1.28 -21.56 -53.12
N TRP A 304 -1.96 -20.75 -53.94
CA TRP A 304 -2.83 -19.66 -53.48
C TRP A 304 -3.97 -20.18 -52.60
N MET A 305 -4.70 -21.21 -53.05
CA MET A 305 -5.80 -21.81 -52.30
C MET A 305 -5.36 -22.48 -51.00
N GLY A 306 -4.15 -23.05 -50.97
CA GLY A 306 -3.55 -23.63 -49.75
C GLY A 306 -3.38 -22.59 -48.65
N LEU A 307 -2.81 -21.43 -48.99
CA LEU A 307 -2.61 -20.33 -48.05
C LEU A 307 -3.93 -19.63 -47.68
N ALA A 308 -4.83 -19.43 -48.65
CA ALA A 308 -6.17 -18.88 -48.42
C ALA A 308 -6.98 -19.69 -47.40
N ARG A 309 -6.98 -21.04 -47.54
CA ARG A 309 -7.65 -21.93 -46.57
C ARG A 309 -7.03 -21.86 -45.18
N ARG A 310 -5.70 -21.81 -45.09
CA ARG A 310 -4.98 -21.77 -43.81
C ARG A 310 -5.26 -20.49 -43.03
N TYR A 311 -5.29 -19.35 -43.71
CA TYR A 311 -5.55 -18.05 -43.10
C TYR A 311 -7.02 -17.63 -43.19
N LYS A 312 -7.91 -18.53 -43.61
CA LYS A 312 -9.37 -18.34 -43.70
C LYS A 312 -9.75 -17.02 -44.39
N SER A 313 -9.01 -16.67 -45.43
CA SER A 313 -9.18 -15.43 -46.18
C SER A 313 -9.33 -15.75 -47.66
N PRO A 314 -10.14 -15.00 -48.43
CA PRO A 314 -10.20 -15.14 -49.87
C PRO A 314 -8.80 -14.98 -50.49
N PRO A 315 -8.45 -15.74 -51.55
CA PRO A 315 -7.14 -15.63 -52.21
C PRO A 315 -6.79 -14.18 -52.59
N ALA A 316 -7.75 -13.43 -53.14
CA ALA A 316 -7.57 -12.04 -53.54
C ALA A 316 -7.17 -11.08 -52.39
N GLU A 317 -7.44 -11.44 -51.14
CA GLU A 317 -7.11 -10.62 -49.97
C GLU A 317 -5.71 -10.89 -49.39
N LEU A 318 -5.03 -11.96 -49.85
CA LEU A 318 -3.70 -12.34 -49.35
C LEU A 318 -2.64 -11.22 -49.46
N PRO A 319 -2.54 -10.44 -50.57
CA PRO A 319 -1.59 -9.33 -50.67
C PRO A 319 -1.83 -8.25 -49.61
N ALA A 320 -3.09 -7.86 -49.40
CA ALA A 320 -3.47 -6.84 -48.42
C ALA A 320 -3.17 -7.32 -46.98
N LEU A 321 -3.44 -8.59 -46.71
CA LEU A 321 -3.18 -9.23 -45.42
C LEU A 321 -1.68 -9.32 -45.12
N LEU A 322 -0.85 -9.69 -46.11
CA LEU A 322 0.61 -9.66 -46.00
C LEU A 322 1.15 -8.24 -45.72
N LYS A 323 0.64 -7.23 -46.43
CA LYS A 323 1.01 -5.83 -46.21
C LYS A 323 0.62 -5.34 -44.81
N GLY A 324 -0.56 -5.74 -44.34
CA GLY A 324 -1.04 -5.48 -42.98
C GLY A 324 -0.10 -6.07 -41.93
N TRP A 325 0.30 -7.34 -42.07
CA TRP A 325 1.25 -7.97 -41.16
C TRP A 325 2.63 -7.33 -41.16
N LYS A 326 3.19 -6.98 -42.33
CA LYS A 326 4.47 -6.25 -42.41
C LYS A 326 4.41 -4.89 -41.71
N THR A 327 3.28 -4.19 -41.82
CA THR A 327 3.05 -2.91 -41.12
C THR A 327 2.96 -3.11 -39.61
N ALA A 328 2.21 -4.12 -39.16
CA ALA A 328 2.10 -4.46 -37.74
C ALA A 328 3.46 -4.88 -37.14
N MET A 329 4.28 -5.63 -37.88
CA MET A 329 5.64 -6.01 -37.50
C MET A 329 6.52 -4.77 -37.26
N HIS A 330 6.50 -3.81 -38.19
CA HIS A 330 7.24 -2.55 -38.02
C HIS A 330 6.77 -1.72 -36.83
N GLN A 331 5.48 -1.76 -36.49
CA GLN A 331 4.93 -1.09 -35.30
C GLN A 331 5.36 -1.78 -33.99
N LEU A 332 5.47 -3.11 -33.98
CA LEU A 332 5.95 -3.87 -32.82
C LEU A 332 7.43 -3.59 -32.52
N ASP A 333 8.26 -3.41 -33.55
CA ASP A 333 9.68 -3.07 -33.38
C ASP A 333 9.89 -1.64 -32.82
N ALA A 334 8.89 -0.76 -32.88
CA ALA A 334 8.97 0.62 -32.41
C ALA A 334 8.67 0.78 -30.89
N ALA A 335 8.45 -0.30 -30.15
CA ALA A 335 7.95 -0.25 -28.78
C ALA A 335 8.91 -0.89 -27.75
N THR A 336 9.24 -0.09 -26.73
CA THR A 336 9.82 -0.43 -25.42
C THR A 336 11.34 -0.26 -25.29
N ASP A 337 11.74 0.92 -24.82
CA ASP A 337 13.10 1.19 -24.35
C ASP A 337 13.31 0.59 -22.95
N LEU A 338 13.41 -0.74 -22.90
CA LEU A 338 13.67 -1.50 -21.67
C LEU A 338 15.02 -1.16 -21.06
N ASP A 339 16.02 -0.88 -21.90
CA ASP A 339 17.36 -0.53 -21.44
C ASP A 339 17.35 0.76 -20.64
N ARG A 340 16.61 1.79 -21.09
CA ARG A 340 16.39 3.01 -20.31
C ARG A 340 15.60 2.76 -19.04
N LEU A 341 14.55 1.95 -19.07
CA LEU A 341 13.78 1.63 -17.85
C LEU A 341 14.63 0.86 -16.83
N GLN A 342 15.49 -0.04 -17.28
CA GLN A 342 16.43 -0.77 -16.43
C GLN A 342 17.52 0.15 -15.88
N ALA A 343 18.04 1.08 -16.70
CA ALA A 343 18.99 2.08 -16.25
C ALA A 343 18.37 3.02 -15.19
N ASN A 344 17.11 3.42 -15.36
CA ASN A 344 16.38 4.24 -14.39
C ASN A 344 16.18 3.50 -13.07
N GLU A 345 15.72 2.25 -13.09
CA GLU A 345 15.54 1.42 -11.89
C GLU A 345 16.87 1.22 -11.13
N LEU A 346 17.97 0.94 -11.85
CA LEU A 346 19.30 0.82 -11.24
C LEU A 346 19.76 2.12 -10.61
N ALA A 347 19.49 3.26 -11.25
CA ALA A 347 19.86 4.57 -10.73
C ALA A 347 19.04 4.92 -9.47
N SER A 348 17.72 4.71 -9.48
CA SER A 348 16.87 4.99 -8.33
C SER A 348 17.12 4.00 -7.17
N ALA A 349 17.42 2.73 -7.46
CA ALA A 349 17.84 1.74 -6.46
C ALA A 349 19.14 2.16 -5.75
N LYS A 350 20.17 2.59 -6.50
CA LYS A 350 21.43 3.09 -5.93
C LYS A 350 21.21 4.35 -5.08
N ALA A 351 20.37 5.26 -5.56
CA ALA A 351 20.03 6.48 -4.84
C ALA A 351 19.33 6.17 -3.51
N TYR A 352 18.35 5.26 -3.51
CA TYR A 352 17.68 4.80 -2.29
C TYR A 352 18.68 4.13 -1.33
N GLN A 353 19.55 3.23 -1.82
CA GLN A 353 20.56 2.58 -0.99
C GLN A 353 21.52 3.57 -0.33
N ALA A 354 21.94 4.60 -1.05
CA ALA A 354 22.81 5.65 -0.49
C ALA A 354 22.12 6.41 0.66
N ALA A 355 20.86 6.84 0.46
CA ALA A 355 20.09 7.53 1.50
C ALA A 355 19.79 6.62 2.70
N ALA A 356 19.37 5.37 2.45
CA ALA A 356 19.09 4.40 3.50
C ALA A 356 20.35 4.05 4.31
N ARG A 357 21.53 3.97 3.67
CA ARG A 357 22.81 3.76 4.36
C ARG A 357 23.22 4.96 5.20
N ALA A 358 23.00 6.19 4.72
CA ALA A 358 23.24 7.39 5.52
C ALA A 358 22.36 7.42 6.78
N LEU A 359 21.09 7.07 6.64
CA LEU A 359 20.14 6.94 7.74
C LEU A 359 20.57 5.85 8.75
N SER A 360 20.96 4.67 8.25
CA SER A 360 21.46 3.55 9.07
C SER A 360 22.71 3.93 9.87
N LEU A 361 23.67 4.63 9.27
CA LEU A 361 24.87 5.12 9.96
C LEU A 361 24.54 6.12 11.06
N ALA A 362 23.59 7.04 10.82
CA ALA A 362 23.15 7.99 11.82
C ALA A 362 22.45 7.30 13.00
N ARG A 363 21.57 6.32 12.72
CA ARG A 363 20.93 5.46 13.74
C ARG A 363 21.96 4.69 14.56
N ALA A 364 22.93 4.04 13.92
CA ALA A 364 23.98 3.28 14.59
C ALA A 364 24.86 4.17 15.50
N LYS A 365 25.08 5.44 15.13
CA LYS A 365 25.80 6.42 15.96
C LYS A 365 24.97 6.94 17.14
N ALA A 366 23.66 7.07 16.96
CA ALA A 366 22.74 7.59 17.97
C ALA A 366 22.32 6.53 19.00
N ALA A 367 22.13 5.28 18.56
CA ALA A 367 21.71 4.15 19.40
C ALA A 367 22.51 3.98 20.70
N PRO A 368 23.86 3.97 20.72
CA PRO A 368 24.61 3.82 21.97
C PRO A 368 24.47 5.03 22.90
N LYS A 369 24.30 6.23 22.35
CA LYS A 369 24.08 7.45 23.16
C LYS A 369 22.72 7.41 23.84
N LEU A 370 21.67 7.09 23.08
CA LEU A 370 20.32 6.93 23.61
C LEU A 370 20.28 5.82 24.67
N SER A 371 20.94 4.70 24.41
CA SER A 371 21.08 3.58 25.36
C SER A 371 21.72 4.01 26.67
N ALA A 372 22.82 4.76 26.62
CA ALA A 372 23.53 5.24 27.80
C ALA A 372 22.68 6.24 28.60
N SER A 373 22.05 7.22 27.95
CA SER A 373 21.20 8.22 28.60
C SER A 373 19.99 7.60 29.30
N ILE A 374 19.29 6.66 28.63
CA ILE A 374 18.16 5.96 29.25
C ILE A 374 18.65 5.06 30.39
N THR A 375 19.76 4.33 30.21
CA THR A 375 20.34 3.49 31.28
C THR A 375 20.71 4.31 32.51
N GLN A 376 21.23 5.53 32.32
CA GLN A 376 21.55 6.44 33.41
C GLN A 376 20.28 6.90 34.15
N ALA A 377 19.23 7.29 33.42
CA ALA A 377 17.94 7.66 34.01
C ALA A 377 17.31 6.48 34.78
N MET A 378 17.45 5.25 34.27
CA MET A 378 16.96 4.04 34.94
C MET A 378 17.61 3.81 36.31
N GLN A 379 18.90 4.15 36.49
CA GLN A 379 19.58 3.96 37.78
C GLN A 379 18.90 4.76 38.90
N GLY A 380 18.41 5.97 38.61
CA GLY A 380 17.70 6.81 39.58
C GLY A 380 16.25 6.37 39.85
N LEU A 381 15.73 5.41 39.09
CA LEU A 381 14.33 4.96 39.14
C LEU A 381 14.18 3.60 39.83
N GLY A 382 15.09 3.25 40.74
CA GLY A 382 15.04 2.00 41.50
C GLY A 382 15.24 0.76 40.63
N MET A 383 15.90 0.92 39.48
CA MET A 383 16.31 -0.16 38.58
C MET A 383 17.84 -0.26 38.57
N GLU A 384 18.44 -0.28 39.75
CA GLU A 384 19.89 -0.32 39.93
C GLU A 384 20.48 -1.55 39.25
N GLY A 385 21.49 -1.31 38.39
CA GLY A 385 22.13 -2.34 37.60
C GLY A 385 21.30 -2.87 36.43
N GLY A 386 20.13 -2.29 36.16
CA GLY A 386 19.40 -2.46 34.91
C GLY A 386 20.12 -1.82 33.74
N LYS A 387 19.89 -2.33 32.52
CA LYS A 387 20.50 -1.86 31.27
C LYS A 387 19.43 -1.67 30.20
N PHE A 388 19.49 -0.54 29.49
CA PHE A 388 18.74 -0.30 28.27
C PHE A 388 19.66 -0.42 27.06
N GLU A 389 19.17 -1.04 25.99
CA GLU A 389 19.91 -1.21 24.75
C GLU A 389 19.01 -0.96 23.54
N VAL A 390 19.43 -0.03 22.69
CA VAL A 390 18.83 0.21 21.37
C VAL A 390 19.55 -0.70 20.37
N SER A 391 18.87 -1.76 19.97
CA SER A 391 19.36 -2.66 18.92
C SER A 391 18.97 -2.11 17.55
N VAL A 392 19.97 -1.94 16.68
CA VAL A 392 19.78 -1.56 15.26
C VAL A 392 20.38 -2.68 14.42
N THR A 393 19.52 -3.47 13.79
CA THR A 393 19.90 -4.60 12.95
C THR A 393 19.47 -4.38 11.52
N LYS A 394 20.13 -5.01 10.54
CA LYS A 394 19.71 -4.93 9.14
C LYS A 394 18.37 -5.64 8.96
N ALA A 395 17.39 -4.95 8.39
CA ALA A 395 16.08 -5.51 8.07
C ALA A 395 16.18 -6.59 6.97
N SER A 396 15.23 -7.53 6.97
CA SER A 396 15.15 -8.58 5.94
C SER A 396 14.83 -8.00 4.56
N GLU A 397 13.98 -6.99 4.52
CA GLU A 397 13.56 -6.28 3.31
C GLU A 397 13.74 -4.77 3.47
N PRO A 398 14.15 -4.05 2.41
CA PRO A 398 14.15 -2.60 2.44
C PRO A 398 12.72 -2.04 2.47
N SER A 399 12.54 -0.90 3.12
CA SER A 399 11.24 -0.24 3.26
C SER A 399 11.33 1.27 3.02
N SER A 400 10.18 1.96 3.05
CA SER A 400 10.11 3.43 3.04
C SER A 400 10.87 4.09 4.20
N ASP A 401 11.11 3.34 5.28
CA ASP A 401 11.76 3.81 6.50
C ASP A 401 13.25 3.43 6.58
N GLY A 402 13.78 2.85 5.50
CA GLY A 402 15.18 2.45 5.36
C GLY A 402 15.38 0.93 5.43
N ILE A 403 16.57 0.54 5.90
CA ILE A 403 17.10 -0.84 5.85
C ILE A 403 17.40 -1.41 7.24
N ASP A 404 16.89 -0.76 8.29
CA ASP A 404 17.15 -1.13 9.68
C ASP A 404 15.86 -1.53 10.39
N ASP A 405 15.95 -2.59 11.17
CA ASP A 405 15.02 -2.94 12.22
C ASP A 405 15.56 -2.38 13.54
N VAL A 406 14.74 -1.57 14.22
CA VAL A 406 15.09 -0.93 15.49
C VAL A 406 14.24 -1.55 16.61
N VAL A 407 14.90 -2.04 17.65
CA VAL A 407 14.24 -2.67 18.80
C VAL A 407 14.83 -2.13 20.09
N PHE A 408 13.96 -1.73 21.03
CA PHE A 408 14.37 -1.38 22.39
C PHE A 408 14.38 -2.63 23.27
N LEU A 409 15.55 -2.91 23.86
CA LEU A 409 15.81 -4.03 24.73
C LEU A 409 16.10 -3.53 26.15
N VAL A 410 15.58 -4.24 27.15
CA VAL A 410 15.75 -3.91 28.57
C VAL A 410 16.13 -5.14 29.38
N ALA A 411 17.08 -4.96 30.29
CA ALA A 411 17.32 -5.83 31.43
C ALA A 411 17.01 -5.03 32.70
N GLY A 412 16.04 -5.48 33.51
CA GLY A 412 15.61 -4.76 34.71
C GLY A 412 16.59 -4.84 35.89
N HIS A 413 17.49 -5.83 35.89
CA HIS A 413 18.44 -6.10 36.98
C HIS A 413 19.74 -6.70 36.42
N PRO A 414 20.84 -6.66 37.20
CA PRO A 414 22.11 -7.27 36.82
C PRO A 414 21.99 -8.74 36.41
N GLY A 415 22.77 -9.15 35.41
CA GLY A 415 22.94 -10.56 35.03
C GLY A 415 21.83 -11.15 34.15
N ILE A 416 20.80 -10.38 33.78
CA ILE A 416 19.75 -10.81 32.85
C ILE A 416 20.06 -10.32 31.43
N THR A 417 19.89 -11.19 30.43
CA THR A 417 19.99 -10.81 29.02
C THR A 417 18.88 -9.81 28.65
N PRO A 418 19.19 -8.66 28.04
CA PRO A 418 18.18 -7.71 27.58
C PRO A 418 17.13 -8.34 26.67
N ARG A 419 15.85 -8.03 26.91
CA ARG A 419 14.71 -8.52 26.11
C ARG A 419 13.88 -7.34 25.59
N PRO A 420 13.11 -7.52 24.51
CA PRO A 420 12.21 -6.48 24.02
C PRO A 420 11.32 -5.93 25.14
N VAL A 421 11.16 -4.60 25.20
CA VAL A 421 10.40 -3.90 26.27
C VAL A 421 9.03 -4.53 26.50
N GLY A 422 8.31 -4.91 25.45
CA GLY A 422 6.98 -5.55 25.56
C GLY A 422 6.95 -6.94 26.21
N LYS A 423 8.11 -7.56 26.49
CA LYS A 423 8.23 -8.86 27.16
C LYS A 423 8.70 -8.76 28.61
N VAL A 424 8.81 -7.54 29.16
CA VAL A 424 9.14 -7.30 30.57
C VAL A 424 7.88 -7.48 31.43
N ALA A 425 8.00 -8.14 32.58
CA ALA A 425 6.88 -8.78 33.28
C ALA A 425 6.11 -7.90 34.29
N SER A 426 6.55 -6.66 34.58
CA SER A 426 5.93 -5.79 35.60
C SER A 426 5.46 -4.45 35.03
N GLY A 427 4.17 -4.12 35.22
CA GLY A 427 3.59 -2.85 34.76
C GLY A 427 4.24 -1.61 35.39
N GLY A 428 4.65 -1.69 36.66
CA GLY A 428 5.34 -0.59 37.36
C GLY A 428 6.75 -0.33 36.82
N GLU A 429 7.48 -1.38 36.44
CA GLU A 429 8.79 -1.24 35.77
C GLU A 429 8.64 -0.59 34.40
N LEU A 430 7.62 -0.98 33.63
CA LEU A 430 7.34 -0.40 32.32
C LEU A 430 6.99 1.09 32.40
N SER A 431 6.20 1.51 33.39
CA SER A 431 5.91 2.94 33.61
C SER A 431 7.19 3.73 33.94
N ARG A 432 8.09 3.18 34.75
CA ARG A 432 9.38 3.83 35.06
C ARG A 432 10.32 3.86 33.86
N ILE A 433 10.40 2.80 33.06
CA ILE A 433 11.18 2.78 31.81
C ILE A 433 10.60 3.82 30.83
N SER A 434 9.28 3.91 30.73
CA SER A 434 8.61 4.91 29.88
C SER A 434 8.93 6.34 30.34
N LEU A 435 8.94 6.60 31.65
CA LEU A 435 9.41 7.88 32.20
C LEU A 435 10.88 8.15 31.89
N ALA A 436 11.77 7.15 32.02
CA ALA A 436 13.19 7.30 31.68
C ALA A 436 13.38 7.67 30.20
N ILE A 437 12.63 7.03 29.30
CA ILE A 437 12.61 7.35 27.88
C ILE A 437 12.09 8.77 27.68
N ALA A 438 10.92 9.11 28.22
CA ALA A 438 10.25 10.40 28.04
C ALA A 438 11.09 11.58 28.57
N VAL A 439 11.82 11.41 29.68
CA VAL A 439 12.74 12.43 30.19
C VAL A 439 13.95 12.58 29.28
N THR A 440 14.49 11.46 28.77
CA THR A 440 15.64 11.49 27.86
C THR A 440 15.27 12.09 26.49
N THR A 441 14.00 11.93 26.08
CA THR A 441 13.48 12.41 24.79
C THR A 441 12.55 13.62 24.95
N SER A 442 12.60 14.32 26.09
CA SER A 442 11.66 15.41 26.44
C SER A 442 11.71 16.59 25.48
N GLU A 443 12.86 16.86 24.87
CA GLU A 443 13.01 17.92 23.88
C GLU A 443 12.53 17.48 22.48
N LEU A 444 12.29 16.18 22.27
CA LEU A 444 12.15 15.57 20.93
C LEU A 444 10.73 15.15 20.55
N GLY A 445 9.91 14.73 21.52
CA GLY A 445 8.52 14.33 21.25
C GLY A 445 7.62 15.46 20.73
N ALA A 446 6.59 15.12 19.97
CA ALA A 446 5.68 16.11 19.37
C ALA A 446 4.54 16.55 20.30
N ALA A 447 4.05 15.65 21.17
CA ALA A 447 2.91 15.93 22.05
C ALA A 447 3.31 16.84 23.23
N PRO A 448 2.68 18.00 23.38
CA PRO A 448 3.19 19.00 24.31
C PRO A 448 2.61 18.88 25.74
N THR A 449 1.63 18.00 25.95
CA THR A 449 1.12 17.59 27.27
C THR A 449 1.40 16.11 27.50
N LEU A 450 1.98 15.78 28.65
CA LEU A 450 2.26 14.41 29.08
C LEU A 450 1.46 14.09 30.34
N ILE A 451 0.77 12.96 30.35
CA ILE A 451 0.07 12.45 31.52
C ILE A 451 0.77 11.18 31.99
N PHE A 452 1.03 11.07 33.28
CA PHE A 452 1.62 9.90 33.89
C PHE A 452 0.66 9.28 34.91
N ASP A 453 0.39 7.99 34.74
CA ASP A 453 -0.48 7.17 35.56
C ASP A 453 0.36 6.07 36.23
N GLU A 454 0.13 5.83 37.52
CA GLU A 454 0.79 4.77 38.29
C GLU A 454 2.34 4.82 38.29
N VAL A 455 2.96 5.99 38.10
CA VAL A 455 4.43 6.13 38.20
C VAL A 455 4.98 5.87 39.59
N ASP A 456 4.12 5.98 40.59
CA ASP A 456 4.40 5.72 41.99
C ASP A 456 4.12 4.27 42.40
N SER A 457 3.65 3.43 41.47
CA SER A 457 3.35 2.02 41.74
C SER A 457 4.63 1.20 41.99
N GLY A 458 4.73 0.62 43.19
CA GLY A 458 5.88 -0.17 43.61
C GLY A 458 7.14 0.65 43.92
N VAL A 459 6.99 1.94 44.23
CA VAL A 459 8.10 2.87 44.50
C VAL A 459 7.90 3.54 45.86
N GLY A 460 8.98 3.75 46.61
CA GLY A 460 8.97 4.46 47.89
C GLY A 460 10.30 5.11 48.22
N GLY A 461 10.32 5.96 49.25
CA GLY A 461 11.54 6.59 49.76
C GLY A 461 12.27 7.45 48.72
N ALA A 462 13.60 7.32 48.65
CA ALA A 462 14.47 8.12 47.77
C ALA A 462 14.15 7.96 46.27
N VAL A 463 13.61 6.81 45.86
CA VAL A 463 13.23 6.58 44.46
C VAL A 463 12.01 7.44 44.10
N ALA A 464 11.04 7.57 45.00
CA ALA A 464 9.85 8.40 44.79
C ALA A 464 10.21 9.89 44.66
N GLU A 465 11.18 10.35 45.44
CA GLU A 465 11.71 11.71 45.33
C GLU A 465 12.39 11.95 43.97
N THR A 466 13.15 10.97 43.49
CA THR A 466 13.78 11.04 42.17
C THR A 466 12.77 11.04 41.03
N VAL A 467 11.70 10.25 41.12
CA VAL A 467 10.56 10.31 40.20
C VAL A 467 9.95 11.72 40.19
N GLY A 468 9.69 12.30 41.36
CA GLY A 468 9.16 13.66 41.49
C GLY A 468 10.06 14.72 40.83
N ARG A 469 11.38 14.63 41.04
CA ARG A 469 12.35 15.53 40.39
C ARG A 469 12.39 15.38 38.88
N LEU A 470 12.36 14.14 38.37
CA LEU A 470 12.36 13.88 36.92
C LEU A 470 11.08 14.41 36.26
N MET A 471 9.93 14.27 36.91
CA MET A 471 8.67 14.88 36.45
C MET A 471 8.72 16.41 36.47
N GLN A 472 9.30 16.99 37.53
CA GLN A 472 9.50 18.43 37.62
C GLN A 472 10.43 18.93 36.49
N GLN A 473 11.51 18.21 36.21
CA GLN A 473 12.44 18.52 35.11
C GLN A 473 11.72 18.47 33.76
N LEU A 474 10.97 17.40 33.49
CA LEU A 474 10.16 17.25 32.27
C LEU A 474 9.11 18.37 32.15
N GLY A 475 8.59 18.85 33.28
CA GLY A 475 7.69 20.00 33.39
C GLY A 475 8.27 21.32 32.87
N ARG A 476 9.59 21.44 32.70
CA ARG A 476 10.21 22.66 32.16
C ARG A 476 9.97 22.80 30.66
N ASP A 477 10.03 21.69 29.95
CA ASP A 477 9.90 21.65 28.49
C ASP A 477 8.44 21.42 28.06
N ARG A 478 7.67 20.70 28.89
CA ARG A 478 6.29 20.28 28.60
C ARG A 478 5.36 20.45 29.78
N GLN A 479 4.06 20.42 29.51
CA GLN A 479 3.10 20.26 30.60
C GLN A 479 3.09 18.80 31.03
N VAL A 480 3.26 18.55 32.33
CA VAL A 480 3.24 17.20 32.92
C VAL A 480 2.12 17.13 33.93
N LEU A 481 1.29 16.10 33.84
CA LEU A 481 0.20 15.83 34.77
C LEU A 481 0.40 14.44 35.38
N ALA A 482 0.30 14.31 36.70
CA ALA A 482 0.35 13.01 37.35
C ALA A 482 -0.67 12.89 38.48
N VAL A 483 -1.22 11.69 38.66
CA VAL A 483 -2.00 11.33 39.85
C VAL A 483 -1.07 10.56 40.78
N THR A 484 -0.93 10.99 42.04
CA THR A 484 -0.05 10.30 42.99
C THR A 484 -0.60 10.28 44.42
N HIS A 485 -0.21 9.25 45.16
CA HIS A 485 -0.40 9.17 46.61
C HIS A 485 0.89 9.43 47.40
N LEU A 486 2.03 9.59 46.73
CA LEU A 486 3.33 9.76 47.39
C LEU A 486 3.62 11.24 47.68
N PRO A 487 3.85 11.64 48.95
CA PRO A 487 4.16 13.02 49.29
C PRO A 487 5.46 13.50 48.64
N GLN A 488 6.42 12.60 48.42
CA GLN A 488 7.71 12.90 47.77
C GLN A 488 7.52 13.41 46.33
N VAL A 489 6.62 12.78 45.57
CA VAL A 489 6.31 13.19 44.20
C VAL A 489 5.52 14.49 44.21
N ALA A 490 4.51 14.60 45.09
CA ALA A 490 3.66 15.78 45.16
C ALA A 490 4.40 17.06 45.62
N ALA A 491 5.41 16.91 46.48
CA ALA A 491 6.25 18.02 46.92
C ALA A 491 7.05 18.66 45.77
N CYS A 492 7.47 17.88 44.77
CA CYS A 492 8.21 18.39 43.60
C CYS A 492 7.33 19.13 42.58
N ALA A 493 6.00 19.05 42.66
CA ALA A 493 5.11 19.66 41.68
C ALA A 493 5.19 21.21 41.69
N HIS A 494 5.02 21.82 40.52
CA HIS A 494 4.83 23.27 40.40
C HIS A 494 3.41 23.66 40.82
N HIS A 495 2.43 22.80 40.51
CA HIS A 495 1.02 23.00 40.83
C HIS A 495 0.44 21.77 41.52
N HIS A 496 -0.37 21.99 42.55
CA HIS A 496 -0.95 20.92 43.36
C HIS A 496 -2.47 21.05 43.38
N LEU A 497 -3.14 20.02 42.88
CA LEU A 497 -4.58 19.85 42.90
C LEU A 497 -4.96 18.73 43.89
N LYS A 498 -6.00 18.95 44.69
CA LYS A 498 -6.51 17.98 45.65
C LYS A 498 -7.94 17.61 45.33
N VAL A 499 -8.20 16.31 45.21
CA VAL A 499 -9.54 15.76 45.03
C VAL A 499 -10.19 15.53 46.40
N VAL A 500 -11.35 16.14 46.63
CA VAL A 500 -12.13 16.02 47.86
C VAL A 500 -13.48 15.37 47.54
N LYS A 501 -13.85 14.34 48.31
CA LYS A 501 -15.19 13.73 48.28
C LYS A 501 -16.08 14.42 49.30
N ASN A 502 -17.19 14.98 48.84
CA ASN A 502 -18.25 15.52 49.67
C ASN A 502 -19.40 14.51 49.72
N LYS A 503 -19.67 13.97 50.90
CA LYS A 503 -20.84 13.12 51.16
C LYS A 503 -22.03 14.02 51.48
N SER A 504 -23.14 13.82 50.78
CA SER A 504 -24.41 14.50 51.03
C SER A 504 -25.54 13.48 51.06
N ALA A 505 -26.73 13.88 51.53
CA ALA A 505 -27.92 13.02 51.52
C ALA A 505 -28.31 12.57 50.09
N GLY A 506 -27.92 13.33 49.05
CA GLY A 506 -28.14 13.00 47.63
C GLY A 506 -27.00 12.22 46.97
N GLY A 507 -26.09 11.63 47.74
CA GLY A 507 -24.97 10.83 47.25
C GLY A 507 -23.60 11.51 47.41
N THR A 508 -22.58 10.85 46.86
CA THR A 508 -21.18 11.32 46.92
C THR A 508 -20.86 12.18 45.70
N THR A 509 -20.22 13.32 45.93
CA THR A 509 -19.70 14.19 44.87
C THR A 509 -18.20 14.38 45.04
N SER A 510 -17.47 14.54 43.94
CA SER A 510 -16.05 14.91 43.97
C SER A 510 -15.83 16.32 43.44
N THR A 511 -15.03 17.09 44.15
CA THR A 511 -14.58 18.43 43.77
C THR A 511 -13.05 18.45 43.75
N VAL A 512 -12.45 19.28 42.89
CA VAL A 512 -11.00 19.47 42.85
C VAL A 512 -10.69 20.89 43.34
N LEU A 513 -9.77 20.99 44.29
CA LEU A 513 -9.31 22.24 44.86
C LEU A 513 -7.86 22.49 44.45
N ILE A 514 -7.53 23.75 44.15
CA ILE A 514 -6.14 24.17 43.99
C ILE A 514 -5.57 24.37 45.38
N VAL A 515 -4.43 23.75 45.67
CA VAL A 515 -3.80 23.79 46.98
C VAL A 515 -2.53 24.63 46.91
N GLN A 516 -2.43 25.67 47.74
CA GLN A 516 -1.30 26.60 47.75
C GLN A 516 -0.79 26.87 49.16
N GLN A 517 0.48 27.27 49.27
CA GLN A 517 1.10 27.76 50.50
C GLN A 517 0.83 26.83 51.71
N ASP A 518 0.15 27.32 52.75
CA ASP A 518 -0.12 26.58 53.98
C ASP A 518 -1.05 25.37 53.76
N GLU A 519 -2.03 25.48 52.87
CA GLU A 519 -2.89 24.34 52.51
C GLU A 519 -2.07 23.24 51.85
N ARG A 520 -1.00 23.61 51.11
CA ARG A 520 -0.10 22.66 50.45
C ARG A 520 0.75 21.93 51.48
N VAL A 521 1.30 22.67 52.45
CA VAL A 521 2.01 22.08 53.59
C VAL A 521 1.09 21.11 54.35
N ALA A 522 -0.16 21.50 54.62
CA ALA A 522 -1.13 20.67 55.31
C ALA A 522 -1.49 19.40 54.52
N GLU A 523 -1.63 19.49 53.19
CA GLU A 523 -1.90 18.33 52.35
C GLU A 523 -0.72 17.35 52.30
N ILE A 524 0.51 17.86 52.15
CA ILE A 524 1.72 17.01 52.20
C ILE A 524 1.87 16.37 53.59
N ALA A 525 1.62 17.11 54.66
CA ALA A 525 1.63 16.58 56.04
C ALA A 525 0.56 15.50 56.24
N ARG A 526 -0.63 15.66 55.65
CA ARG A 526 -1.69 14.64 55.65
C ARG A 526 -1.28 13.39 54.88
N MET A 527 -0.59 13.54 53.75
CA MET A 527 -0.06 12.43 52.97
C MET A 527 1.06 11.66 53.72
N LEU A 528 1.85 12.37 54.54
CA LEU A 528 2.89 11.78 55.39
C LEU A 528 2.34 11.08 56.65
N GLY A 529 1.43 11.75 57.37
CA GLY A 529 1.00 11.36 58.73
C GLY A 529 -0.43 10.83 58.84
N GLY A 530 -1.20 10.81 57.75
CA GLY A 530 -2.62 10.50 57.77
C GLY A 530 -3.51 11.69 58.19
N GLU A 531 -4.73 11.41 58.65
CA GLU A 531 -5.74 12.45 58.90
C GLU A 531 -5.38 13.45 60.01
N ARG A 532 -4.47 13.09 60.93
CA ARG A 532 -4.00 13.98 62.00
C ARG A 532 -2.61 14.51 61.68
N ALA A 533 -2.56 15.76 61.21
CA ALA A 533 -1.30 16.48 61.08
C ALA A 533 -0.77 16.83 62.49
N THR A 534 0.46 16.40 62.79
CA THR A 534 1.20 16.80 63.99
C THR A 534 2.17 17.92 63.63
N GLU A 535 2.70 18.63 64.63
CA GLU A 535 3.75 19.62 64.38
C GLU A 535 4.97 19.01 63.68
N THR A 536 5.29 17.76 63.99
CA THR A 536 6.39 17.01 63.36
C THR A 536 6.12 16.70 61.89
N THR A 537 4.90 16.30 61.50
CA THR A 537 4.59 16.04 60.09
C THR A 537 4.47 17.34 59.28
N LEU A 538 4.02 18.44 59.90
CA LEU A 538 4.06 19.76 59.29
C LEU A 538 5.49 20.27 59.08
N ALA A 539 6.39 20.04 60.04
CA ALA A 539 7.80 20.39 59.89
C ALA A 539 8.46 19.63 58.73
N HIS A 540 8.25 18.31 58.65
CA HIS A 540 8.76 17.49 57.55
C HIS A 540 8.15 17.90 56.19
N ALA A 541 6.85 18.21 56.15
CA ALA A 541 6.21 18.70 54.92
C ALA A 541 6.82 20.03 54.43
N ARG A 542 7.13 20.97 55.35
CA ARG A 542 7.83 22.21 55.01
C ARG A 542 9.24 21.95 54.49
N GLU A 543 9.96 21.02 55.09
CA GLU A 543 11.29 20.62 54.63
C GLU A 543 11.25 20.03 53.20
N MET A 544 10.30 19.16 52.90
CA MET A 544 10.13 18.60 51.55
C MET A 544 9.79 19.66 50.50
N LEU A 545 8.96 20.65 50.86
CA LEU A 545 8.59 21.76 49.97
C LEU A 545 9.72 22.80 49.82
N GLY A 546 10.56 22.98 50.85
CA GLY A 546 11.69 23.92 50.87
C GLY A 546 13.01 23.35 50.33
N GLY A 547 13.22 22.03 50.44
CA GLY A 547 14.40 21.31 49.94
C GLY A 547 14.42 21.13 48.42
N ALA A 548 13.35 21.53 47.72
CA ALA A 548 13.29 21.58 46.25
C ALA A 548 14.05 22.78 45.66
N ALA A 549 15.12 23.25 46.32
CA ALA A 549 16.07 24.19 45.74
C ALA A 549 17.06 23.44 44.83
N PRO A 550 17.39 23.97 43.64
CA PRO A 550 18.14 23.23 42.64
C PRO A 550 19.58 22.95 43.12
N MET A 551 19.94 21.67 43.25
CA MET A 551 21.35 21.27 43.25
C MET A 551 21.97 21.67 41.91
N SER A 552 23.17 22.27 42.00
CA SER A 552 24.05 22.65 40.91
C SER A 552 23.91 21.75 39.68
N ALA A 553 23.62 22.38 38.53
CA ALA A 553 23.51 21.74 37.23
C ALA A 553 24.62 20.70 37.00
N MET A 554 24.23 19.44 36.83
CA MET A 554 25.06 18.52 36.06
C MET A 554 25.18 19.13 34.67
N ALA A 555 26.39 19.56 34.32
CA ALA A 555 26.67 20.26 33.08
C ALA A 555 26.15 19.44 31.88
N PRO A 556 25.46 20.06 30.91
CA PRO A 556 25.11 19.37 29.67
C PRO A 556 26.41 18.92 28.97
N PRO A 557 26.41 17.79 28.24
CA PRO A 557 27.54 17.43 27.41
C PRO A 557 27.79 18.57 26.41
N ALA A 558 29.05 19.02 26.33
CA ALA A 558 29.45 20.16 25.54
C ALA A 558 28.95 20.05 24.08
N PRO A 559 28.48 21.16 23.47
CA PRO A 559 28.14 21.17 22.05
C PRO A 559 29.38 20.78 21.25
N LEU A 560 29.20 19.85 20.30
CA LEU A 560 30.23 19.45 19.34
C LEU A 560 30.64 20.70 18.55
N ASN A 561 31.83 21.22 18.83
CA ASN A 561 32.46 22.30 18.06
C ASN A 561 32.46 21.93 16.57
N SER A 562 31.84 22.80 15.77
CA SER A 562 32.04 22.87 14.34
C SER A 562 33.52 23.13 14.06
N ALA A 563 34.22 22.12 13.56
CA ALA A 563 35.60 22.26 13.11
C ALA A 563 35.65 23.21 11.91
N THR A 564 36.10 24.43 12.18
CA THR A 564 36.51 25.42 11.19
C THR A 564 37.68 24.84 10.39
N PHE A 565 37.45 24.48 9.13
CA PHE A 565 38.50 24.15 8.18
C PHE A 565 39.32 25.41 7.90
N VAL A 566 40.47 25.53 8.58
CA VAL A 566 41.51 26.50 8.22
C VAL A 566 42.22 25.98 6.98
N ARG A 567 42.00 26.65 5.84
CA ARG A 567 42.88 26.58 4.67
C ARG A 567 44.29 27.00 5.08
N LYS A 568 45.28 26.13 4.90
CA LYS A 568 46.68 26.53 4.69
C LYS A 568 47.33 25.65 3.62
N ARG A 569 47.62 26.34 2.52
CA ARG A 569 48.59 26.11 1.41
C ARG A 569 48.57 24.77 0.70
#